data_AF-A0A9E0A7Y5-F1
#
_entry.id   AF-A0A9E0A7Y5-F1
#
_cell.length_a   1.000
_cell.length_b   1.000
_cell.length_c   1.000
_cell.angle_alpha   90.00
_cell.angle_beta   90.00
_cell.angle_gamma   90.00
#
_symmetry.space_group_name_H-M   'P 1'
#
loop_
_entity.id
_entity.type
_entity.pdbx_description
1 polymer ?
#
loop_
_entity_poly.entity_id
_entity_poly.type
_entity_poly.pdbx_seq_one_letter_code
_entity_poly.pdbx_strand_id
1 'polypeptide(L)'
;IQVHGIYPRDTVNAKSFDQVFPEIQKRLQNRVVVAHNESFDRNVLAKSMALYHLDYADLNIASRWECTVKIYKAKGFKPTKLSDCCREMKIQLSHHEALSDARACAKLYLMK
;
A
#
# COMPACT_ATOMS: atom_id res chain seq x y z
N ILE A 1 6.68 6.49 15.11
CA ILE A 1 6.21 5.95 16.42
C ILE A 1 4.75 6.31 16.69
N GLN A 2 4.37 7.60 16.88
CA GLN A 2 3.01 7.97 17.32
C GLN A 2 1.86 7.54 16.38
N VAL A 3 2.13 7.31 15.10
CA VAL A 3 1.11 6.91 14.12
C VAL A 3 0.95 5.38 14.06
N HIS A 4 2.05 4.65 13.91
CA HIS A 4 2.06 3.22 13.57
C HIS A 4 2.65 2.32 14.69
N GLY A 5 3.11 2.90 15.79
CA GLY A 5 3.65 2.16 16.94
C GLY A 5 5.02 1.50 16.74
N ILE A 6 5.67 1.65 15.57
CA ILE A 6 7.00 1.06 15.31
C ILE A 6 8.10 1.98 15.86
N TYR A 7 8.97 1.40 16.68
CA TYR A 7 10.13 2.00 17.32
C TYR A 7 11.44 1.57 16.63
N PRO A 8 12.54 2.33 16.76
CA PRO A 8 13.84 1.93 16.19
C PRO A 8 14.30 0.53 16.62
N ARG A 9 14.01 0.12 17.87
CA ARG A 9 14.31 -1.23 18.38
C ARG A 9 13.59 -2.36 17.63
N ASP A 10 12.46 -2.06 17.00
CA ASP A 10 11.68 -3.05 16.25
C ASP A 10 12.30 -3.28 14.86
N THR A 11 13.10 -2.34 14.37
CA THR A 11 13.73 -2.38 13.04
C THR A 11 15.24 -2.56 13.07
N VAL A 12 15.91 -2.37 14.21
CA VAL A 12 17.39 -2.41 14.31
C VAL A 12 18.00 -3.73 13.86
N ASN A 13 17.30 -4.84 14.11
CA ASN A 13 17.71 -6.19 13.70
C ASN A 13 16.79 -6.76 12.59
N ALA A 14 15.93 -5.92 12.01
CA ALA A 14 15.08 -6.34 10.91
C ALA A 14 15.88 -6.43 9.62
N LYS A 15 15.33 -7.18 8.66
CA LYS A 15 15.90 -7.28 7.31
C LYS A 15 15.92 -5.90 6.64
N SER A 16 16.99 -5.61 5.91
CA SER A 16 17.05 -4.46 5.00
C SER A 16 16.10 -4.63 3.83
N PHE A 17 15.90 -3.57 3.05
CA PHE A 17 14.91 -3.59 1.96
C PHE A 17 15.27 -4.60 0.87
N ASP A 18 16.52 -4.66 0.43
CA ASP A 18 17.03 -5.66 -0.51
C ASP A 18 16.84 -7.10 -0.02
N GLN A 19 16.98 -7.35 1.28
CA GLN A 19 16.76 -8.67 1.88
C GLN A 19 15.28 -9.08 1.90
N VAL A 20 14.34 -8.13 1.91
CA VAL A 20 12.89 -8.43 1.82
C VAL A 20 12.38 -8.36 0.38
N PHE A 21 13.11 -7.70 -0.52
CA PHE A 21 12.69 -7.47 -1.91
C PHE A 21 12.31 -8.74 -2.67
N PRO A 22 13.00 -9.90 -2.57
CA PRO A 22 12.58 -11.10 -3.27
C PRO A 22 11.14 -11.54 -2.97
N GLU A 23 10.69 -11.35 -1.72
CA GLU A 23 9.31 -11.66 -1.33
C GLU A 23 8.32 -10.60 -1.84
N ILE A 24 8.72 -9.33 -1.88
CA ILE A 24 7.93 -8.24 -2.48
C ILE A 24 7.76 -8.49 -3.97
N GLN A 25 8.85 -8.78 -4.69
CA GLN A 25 8.85 -9.09 -6.11
C GLN A 25 7.95 -10.27 -6.40
N LYS A 26 8.09 -11.40 -5.69
CA LYS A 26 7.21 -12.57 -5.82
C LYS A 26 5.72 -12.23 -5.68
N ARG A 27 5.36 -11.28 -4.82
CA ARG A 27 3.98 -10.88 -4.55
C ARG A 27 3.41 -9.86 -5.54
N LEU A 28 4.26 -9.04 -6.16
CA LEU A 28 3.83 -7.96 -7.05
C LEU A 28 4.05 -8.26 -8.52
N GLN A 29 5.05 -9.08 -8.86
CA GLN A 29 5.48 -9.24 -10.24
C GLN A 29 4.35 -9.75 -11.14
N ASN A 30 4.18 -9.11 -12.30
CA ASN A 30 3.14 -9.43 -13.29
C ASN A 30 1.70 -9.33 -12.75
N ARG A 31 1.45 -8.57 -11.68
CA ARG A 31 0.11 -8.43 -11.08
C ARG A 31 -0.40 -7.00 -11.16
N VAL A 32 -1.72 -6.88 -11.08
CA VAL A 32 -2.38 -5.59 -10.84
C VAL A 32 -2.15 -5.21 -9.38
N VAL A 33 -1.52 -4.05 -9.17
CA VAL A 33 -1.32 -3.48 -7.84
C VAL A 33 -2.44 -2.51 -7.53
N VAL A 34 -2.96 -2.59 -6.31
CA VAL A 34 -4.04 -1.75 -5.81
C VAL A 34 -3.59 -1.10 -4.51
N ALA A 35 -3.79 0.22 -4.38
CA ALA A 35 -3.45 0.95 -3.16
C ALA A 35 -4.43 2.10 -2.87
N HIS A 36 -4.56 2.45 -1.59
CA HIS A 36 -5.35 3.59 -1.16
C HIS A 36 -4.46 4.82 -1.12
N ASN A 37 -4.62 5.73 -2.09
CA ASN A 37 -3.68 6.82 -2.39
C ASN A 37 -2.36 6.33 -3.04
N GLU A 38 -2.47 5.49 -4.07
CA GLU A 38 -1.34 4.78 -4.71
C GLU A 38 -0.08 5.57 -5.02
N SER A 39 -0.17 6.87 -5.29
CA SER A 39 1.01 7.66 -5.61
C SER A 39 2.01 7.68 -4.45
N PHE A 40 1.52 7.58 -3.21
CA PHE A 40 2.38 7.49 -2.04
C PHE A 40 3.14 6.17 -2.01
N ASP A 41 2.45 5.04 -1.97
CA ASP A 41 3.06 3.70 -1.91
C ASP A 41 3.98 3.43 -3.11
N ARG A 42 3.56 3.81 -4.32
CA ARG A 42 4.36 3.66 -5.54
C ARG A 42 5.66 4.45 -5.46
N ASN A 43 5.61 5.68 -4.96
CA ASN A 43 6.81 6.51 -4.80
C ASN A 43 7.75 5.95 -3.72
N VAL A 44 7.22 5.43 -2.61
CA VAL A 44 8.03 4.79 -1.57
C VAL A 44 8.73 3.56 -2.16
N LEU A 45 7.98 2.65 -2.81
CA LEU A 45 8.55 1.45 -3.43
C LEU A 45 9.64 1.79 -4.45
N ALA A 46 9.36 2.71 -5.38
CA ALA A 46 10.31 3.09 -6.42
C ALA A 46 11.59 3.70 -5.86
N LYS A 47 11.48 4.59 -4.84
CA LYS A 47 12.65 5.19 -4.19
C LYS A 47 13.44 4.18 -3.36
N SER A 48 12.76 3.27 -2.67
CA SER A 48 13.41 2.17 -1.95
C SER A 48 14.17 1.25 -2.90
N MET A 49 13.59 0.88 -4.04
CA MET A 49 14.29 0.10 -5.05
C MET A 49 15.51 0.84 -5.61
N ALA A 50 15.36 2.12 -5.96
CA ALA A 50 16.46 2.93 -6.46
C ALA A 50 17.62 3.06 -5.46
N LEU A 51 17.33 3.20 -4.16
CA LEU A 51 18.34 3.27 -3.09
C LEU A 51 19.21 2.01 -3.03
N TYR A 52 18.64 0.85 -3.36
CA TYR A 52 19.32 -0.45 -3.35
C TYR A 52 19.73 -0.92 -4.75
N HIS A 53 19.71 -0.02 -5.75
CA HIS A 53 20.06 -0.31 -7.14
C HIS A 53 19.25 -1.45 -7.80
N LEU A 54 17.99 -1.60 -7.39
CA LEU A 54 17.04 -2.57 -7.96
C LEU A 54 16.25 -1.91 -9.11
N ASP A 55 16.03 -2.63 -10.21
CA ASP A 55 15.28 -2.11 -11.36
C ASP A 55 13.77 -2.27 -11.14
N TYR A 56 13.03 -1.17 -11.21
CA TYR A 56 11.56 -1.19 -11.11
C TYR A 56 10.92 -1.97 -12.27
N ALA A 57 11.58 -2.03 -13.44
CA ALA A 57 11.12 -2.80 -14.59
C ALA A 57 11.03 -4.31 -14.28
N ASP A 58 11.83 -4.82 -13.34
CA ASP A 58 11.81 -6.23 -12.93
C ASP A 58 10.48 -6.67 -12.30
N LEU A 59 9.69 -5.72 -11.81
CA LEU A 59 8.35 -5.99 -11.30
C LEU A 59 7.34 -6.24 -12.44
N ASN A 60 7.58 -5.73 -13.65
CA ASN A 60 6.63 -5.78 -14.77
C ASN A 60 5.17 -5.48 -14.34
N ILE A 61 5.00 -4.38 -13.62
CA ILE A 61 3.71 -3.87 -13.17
C ILE A 61 3.42 -2.53 -13.83
N ALA A 62 2.15 -2.13 -13.87
CA ALA A 62 1.73 -0.86 -14.46
C ALA A 62 2.43 0.34 -13.80
N SER A 63 2.78 1.34 -14.61
CA SER A 63 3.41 2.59 -14.16
C SER A 63 2.53 3.41 -13.21
N ARG A 64 1.22 3.18 -13.23
CA ARG A 64 0.21 3.67 -12.29
C ARG A 64 -0.61 2.49 -11.77
N TRP A 65 -0.86 2.48 -10.47
CA TRP A 65 -1.62 1.42 -9.82
C TRP A 65 -3.11 1.80 -9.72
N GLU A 66 -3.94 0.80 -9.46
CA GLU A 66 -5.35 1.00 -9.17
C GLU A 66 -5.51 1.75 -7.85
N CYS A 67 -6.25 2.86 -7.86
CA CYS A 67 -6.33 3.77 -6.72
C CYS A 67 -7.74 3.79 -6.14
N THR A 68 -7.94 3.22 -4.95
CA THR A 68 -9.26 3.22 -4.30
C THR A 68 -9.75 4.62 -3.94
N VAL A 69 -8.85 5.57 -3.65
CA VAL A 69 -9.23 6.98 -3.45
C VAL A 69 -9.88 7.55 -4.71
N LYS A 70 -9.30 7.31 -5.89
CA LYS A 70 -9.85 7.81 -7.17
C LYS A 70 -11.19 7.15 -7.48
N ILE A 71 -11.29 5.83 -7.27
CA ILE A 71 -12.51 5.05 -7.46
C ILE A 71 -13.65 5.61 -6.59
N TYR A 72 -13.42 5.76 -5.28
CA TYR A 72 -14.47 6.20 -4.36
C TYR A 72 -14.79 7.69 -4.48
N LYS A 73 -13.82 8.54 -4.86
CA LYS A 73 -14.11 9.93 -5.25
C LYS A 73 -15.06 10.00 -6.45
N ALA A 74 -14.84 9.16 -7.46
CA ALA A 74 -15.71 9.09 -8.63
C ALA A 74 -17.12 8.59 -8.27
N LYS A 75 -17.25 7.76 -7.22
CA LYS A 75 -18.53 7.34 -6.64
C LYS A 75 -19.23 8.41 -5.78
N GLY A 76 -18.62 9.57 -5.58
CA GLY A 76 -19.20 10.68 -4.82
C GLY A 76 -18.84 10.73 -3.33
N PHE A 77 -17.98 9.84 -2.84
CA PHE A 77 -17.56 9.84 -1.43
C PHE A 77 -16.76 11.11 -1.13
N LYS A 78 -17.09 11.79 0.00
CA LYS A 78 -16.35 12.93 0.53
C LYS A 78 -16.52 12.99 2.06
N PRO A 79 -15.44 12.92 2.86
CA PRO A 79 -14.04 12.67 2.51
C PRO A 79 -13.78 11.23 2.00
N THR A 80 -12.59 11.01 1.43
CA THR A 80 -12.14 9.71 0.87
C THR A 80 -10.90 9.15 1.58
N LYS A 81 -10.74 9.45 2.87
CA LYS A 81 -9.72 8.75 3.66
C LYS A 81 -10.14 7.29 3.82
N LEU A 82 -9.18 6.40 4.02
CA LEU A 82 -9.44 4.97 4.15
C LEU A 82 -10.47 4.69 5.25
N SER A 83 -10.30 5.34 6.41
CA SER A 83 -11.22 5.22 7.55
C SER A 83 -12.64 5.70 7.25
N ASP A 84 -12.79 6.76 6.45
CA ASP A 84 -14.09 7.30 6.07
C ASP A 84 -14.81 6.34 5.10
N CYS A 85 -14.12 5.88 4.07
CA CYS A 85 -14.65 4.87 3.15
C CYS A 85 -14.99 3.56 3.87
N CYS A 86 -14.15 3.11 4.80
CA CYS A 86 -14.40 1.88 5.55
C CYS A 86 -15.61 2.03 6.49
N ARG A 87 -15.78 3.18 7.14
CA ARG A 87 -16.93 3.45 8.00
C ARG A 87 -18.24 3.40 7.22
N GLU A 88 -18.28 4.03 6.05
CA GLU A 88 -19.46 4.05 5.19
C GLU A 88 -19.77 2.65 4.61
N MET A 89 -18.73 1.91 4.21
CA MET A 89 -18.87 0.56 3.66
C MET A 89 -18.96 -0.54 4.73
N LYS A 90 -19.02 -0.17 6.03
CA LYS A 90 -19.05 -1.10 7.18
C LYS A 90 -17.90 -2.12 7.19
N ILE A 91 -16.72 -1.70 6.76
CA ILE A 91 -15.49 -2.50 6.78
C ILE A 91 -14.74 -2.26 8.10
N GLN A 92 -14.44 -3.32 8.82
CA GLN A 92 -13.58 -3.23 10.01
C GLN A 92 -12.17 -2.76 9.63
N LEU A 93 -11.68 -1.76 10.37
CA LEU A 93 -10.37 -1.16 10.18
C LEU A 93 -9.70 -0.95 11.55
N SER A 94 -8.62 -1.67 11.80
CA SER A 94 -7.65 -1.29 12.83
C SER A 94 -6.72 -0.27 12.20
N HIS A 95 -6.95 1.01 12.48
CA HIS A 95 -6.31 2.09 11.74
C HIS A 95 -4.82 2.21 12.08
N HIS A 96 -3.99 2.43 11.06
CA HIS A 96 -2.52 2.53 11.17
C HIS A 96 -1.79 1.21 11.45
N GLU A 97 -2.48 0.10 11.30
CA GLU A 97 -1.90 -1.24 11.22
C GLU A 97 -1.86 -1.64 9.74
N ALA A 98 -0.65 -1.77 9.18
CA ALA A 98 -0.45 -1.84 7.74
C ALA A 98 -1.17 -3.02 7.06
N LEU A 99 -1.28 -4.18 7.73
CA LEU A 99 -1.98 -5.34 7.18
C LEU A 99 -3.50 -5.12 7.20
N SER A 100 -4.05 -4.57 8.27
CA SER A 100 -5.45 -4.14 8.35
C SER A 100 -5.78 -3.12 7.26
N ASP A 101 -4.95 -2.09 7.08
CA ASP A 101 -5.14 -1.07 6.06
C ASP A 101 -5.11 -1.67 4.64
N ALA A 102 -4.16 -2.58 4.36
CA ALA A 102 -4.07 -3.28 3.08
C ALA A 102 -5.29 -4.19 2.81
N ARG A 103 -5.79 -4.91 3.83
CA ARG A 103 -7.00 -5.74 3.73
C ARG A 103 -8.25 -4.89 3.48
N ALA A 104 -8.35 -3.74 4.14
CA ALA A 104 -9.46 -2.82 3.97
C ALA A 104 -9.45 -2.20 2.57
N CYS A 105 -8.28 -1.78 2.08
CA CYS A 105 -8.08 -1.33 0.70
C CYS A 105 -8.54 -2.39 -0.32
N ALA A 106 -8.14 -3.65 -0.13
CA ALA A 106 -8.55 -4.75 -1.01
C ALA A 106 -10.08 -4.97 -0.98
N LYS A 107 -10.72 -4.92 0.20
CA LYS A 107 -12.18 -5.02 0.32
C LYS A 107 -12.89 -3.89 -0.42
N LEU A 108 -12.44 -2.65 -0.25
CA LEU A 108 -12.98 -1.50 -0.99
C LEU A 108 -12.86 -1.72 -2.50
N TYR A 109 -11.71 -2.20 -2.97
CA TYR A 109 -11.51 -2.47 -4.39
C TYR A 109 -12.43 -3.56 -4.94
N LEU A 110 -12.66 -4.64 -4.19
CA LEU A 110 -13.57 -5.71 -4.58
C LEU A 110 -15.05 -5.29 -4.56
N MET A 111 -15.38 -4.21 -3.85
CA MET A 111 -16.70 -3.58 -3.80
C MET A 111 -16.82 -2.37 -4.75
N LYS A 112 -15.85 -2.19 -5.67
CA LYS A 112 -15.86 -1.10 -6.66
C LYS A 112 -16.98 -1.23 -7.67
#